data_AF-A0AAN7YGH2-F1
#
_entry.id   AF-A0AAN7YGH2-F1
#
_cell.length_a   1.000
_cell.length_b   1.000
_cell.length_c   1.000
_cell.angle_alpha   90.00
_cell.angle_beta   90.00
_cell.angle_gamma   90.00
#
_symmetry.space_group_name_H-M   'P 1'
#
loop_
_entity.id
_entity.type
_entity.pdbx_description
1 polymer ?
#
loop_
_entity_poly.entity_id
_entity_poly.type
_entity_poly.pdbx_seq_one_letter_code
_entity_poly.pdbx_strand_id
1 'polypeptide(L)'
;MNTNIPGPWQNEAELAMVRDWFYPSHSVEDPYELKSREDMRSEAIARVNVWTFKSHKTPVAVISTADLTDSIIHYEKMVSTNNPDSYRAVQFMFAFAFLRFVNSFVDRDVAKAATAALITSEDDDDDETSVKIAGESSMYAHAAAISMPNRFVDLRHQVSHGQLPDVKALRDAANEGLTWLWERWWKGNATGDPTTALRYFKATSELRAQTQRPA
;
A
#
# COMPACT_ATOMS: atom_id res chain seq x y z
N MET A 1 8.85 1.68 23.47
CA MET A 1 9.91 0.84 22.89
C MET A 1 9.99 1.18 21.42
N ASN A 2 11.05 1.88 20.96
CA ASN A 2 11.26 2.11 19.53
C ASN A 2 11.66 0.78 18.90
N THR A 3 10.71 0.13 18.23
CA THR A 3 10.99 -1.03 17.41
C THR A 3 11.64 -0.54 16.12
N ASN A 4 12.97 -0.52 16.10
CA ASN A 4 13.72 -0.23 14.89
C ASN A 4 13.46 -1.34 13.87
N ILE A 5 12.50 -1.11 12.97
CA ILE A 5 12.11 -2.08 11.96
C ILE A 5 13.17 -2.02 10.87
N PRO A 6 13.94 -3.10 10.63
CA PRO A 6 14.92 -3.13 9.57
C PRO A 6 14.20 -3.03 8.22
N GLY A 7 14.55 -2.02 7.43
CA GLY A 7 13.92 -1.74 6.15
C GLY A 7 14.86 -1.14 5.12
N PRO A 8 14.39 -0.95 3.89
CA PRO A 8 15.15 -0.34 2.80
C PRO A 8 15.37 1.17 2.96
N TRP A 9 14.70 1.83 3.91
CA TRP A 9 14.95 3.22 4.27
C TRP A 9 16.31 3.39 4.98
N GLN A 10 16.89 4.58 4.90
CA GLN A 10 18.17 4.91 5.54
C GLN A 10 18.02 5.06 7.06
N ASN A 11 16.91 5.64 7.52
CA ASN A 11 16.60 5.88 8.91
C ASN A 11 15.07 5.92 9.13
N GLU A 12 14.63 5.83 10.40
CA GLU A 12 13.20 5.87 10.76
C GLU A 12 12.53 7.20 10.36
N ALA A 13 13.30 8.28 10.31
CA ALA A 13 12.82 9.60 9.88
C ALA A 13 12.39 9.59 8.40
N GLU A 14 13.11 8.88 7.52
CA GLU A 14 12.76 8.75 6.11
C GLU A 14 11.43 7.99 5.94
N LEU A 15 11.22 6.93 6.72
CA LEU A 15 9.94 6.21 6.72
C LEU A 15 8.79 7.08 7.23
N ALA A 16 9.02 7.84 8.32
CA ALA A 16 8.02 8.75 8.87
C ALA A 16 7.68 9.90 7.91
N MET A 17 8.66 10.40 7.15
CA MET A 17 8.43 11.41 6.11
C MET A 17 7.53 10.87 5.00
N VAL A 18 7.81 9.66 4.49
CA VAL A 18 6.98 9.02 3.46
C VAL A 18 5.58 8.69 3.99
N ARG A 19 5.46 8.28 5.25
CA ARG A 19 4.16 8.13 5.94
C ARG A 19 3.35 9.42 5.84
N ASP A 20 3.94 10.56 6.20
CA ASP A 20 3.24 11.85 6.23
C ASP A 20 2.86 12.33 4.82
N TRP A 21 3.65 11.99 3.81
CA TRP A 21 3.30 12.26 2.41
C TRP A 21 2.12 11.41 1.92
N PHE A 22 2.00 10.14 2.35
CA PHE A 22 0.86 9.29 2.02
C PHE A 22 -0.40 9.64 2.83
N TYR A 23 -0.22 10.05 4.09
CA TYR A 23 -1.32 10.34 5.02
C TYR A 23 -1.23 11.77 5.59
N PRO A 24 -1.48 12.81 4.77
CA PRO A 24 -1.38 14.21 5.22
C PRO A 24 -2.29 14.52 6.41
N SER A 25 -3.45 13.87 6.51
CA SER A 25 -4.42 14.03 7.61
C SER A 25 -3.93 13.50 8.96
N HIS A 26 -2.90 12.67 8.98
CA HIS A 26 -2.35 12.07 10.20
C HIS A 26 -0.97 12.61 10.57
N SER A 27 -0.38 13.47 9.72
CA SER A 27 0.89 14.12 10.02
C SER A 27 0.72 15.17 11.11
N VAL A 28 1.77 15.39 11.91
CA VAL A 28 1.81 16.52 12.84
C VAL A 28 1.86 17.81 12.01
N GLU A 29 0.84 18.66 12.15
CA GLU A 29 0.81 19.97 11.52
C GLU A 29 1.88 20.86 12.16
N ASP A 30 2.80 21.39 11.34
CA ASP A 30 3.66 22.49 11.78
C ASP A 30 2.83 23.78 11.71
N PRO A 31 2.50 24.42 12.85
CA PRO A 31 1.67 25.63 12.87
C PRO A 31 2.27 26.80 12.08
N TYR A 32 3.55 26.73 11.71
CA TYR A 32 4.27 27.76 10.98
C TYR A 32 4.39 27.50 9.47
N GLU A 33 3.97 26.33 8.96
CA GLU A 33 3.95 26.03 7.52
C GLU A 33 2.67 26.57 6.86
N LEU A 34 2.67 27.87 6.55
CA LEU A 34 1.56 28.61 5.92
C LEU A 34 1.36 28.35 4.40
N LYS A 35 2.16 27.49 3.77
CA LYS A 35 1.99 27.18 2.34
C LYS A 35 1.02 26.01 2.18
N SER A 36 0.08 26.16 1.24
CA SER A 36 -0.66 25.04 0.65
C SER A 36 0.32 23.88 0.43
N ARG A 37 0.20 22.80 1.21
CA ARG A 37 1.07 21.63 1.05
C ARG A 37 0.94 21.18 -0.40
N GLU A 38 2.06 21.21 -1.12
CA GLU A 38 2.15 20.56 -2.42
C GLU A 38 1.84 19.06 -2.21
N ASP A 39 1.19 18.45 -3.20
CA ASP A 39 0.86 17.03 -3.13
C ASP A 39 2.13 16.19 -3.27
N MET A 40 2.59 15.65 -2.14
CA MET A 40 3.82 14.85 -2.06
C MET A 40 3.59 13.36 -2.34
N ARG A 41 2.36 12.92 -2.67
CA ARG A 41 2.05 11.50 -2.89
C ARG A 41 2.87 10.91 -4.06
N SER A 42 3.10 11.69 -5.12
CA SER A 42 3.92 11.24 -6.26
C SER A 42 5.39 11.01 -5.88
N GLU A 43 5.96 11.89 -5.05
CA GLU A 43 7.33 11.74 -4.52
C GLU A 43 7.44 10.56 -3.55
N ALA A 44 6.39 10.32 -2.76
CA ALA A 44 6.29 9.15 -1.89
C ALA A 44 6.34 7.85 -2.70
N ILE A 45 5.57 7.75 -3.78
CA ILE A 45 5.58 6.59 -4.68
C ILE A 45 6.97 6.39 -5.30
N ALA A 46 7.59 7.46 -5.81
CA ALA A 46 8.95 7.40 -6.35
C ALA A 46 9.95 6.85 -5.32
N ARG A 47 9.82 7.25 -4.05
CA ARG A 47 10.65 6.73 -2.97
C ARG A 47 10.42 5.25 -2.70
N VAL A 48 9.16 4.81 -2.65
CA VAL A 48 8.80 3.39 -2.47
C VAL A 48 9.33 2.53 -3.62
N ASN A 49 9.33 3.04 -4.86
CA ASN A 49 9.91 2.34 -6.00
C ASN A 49 11.41 2.12 -5.84
N VAL A 50 12.15 3.13 -5.36
CA VAL A 50 13.59 2.99 -5.03
C VAL A 50 13.80 1.93 -3.94
N TRP A 51 12.97 1.94 -2.89
CA TRP A 51 13.05 0.94 -1.82
C TRP A 51 12.79 -0.49 -2.31
N THR A 52 11.76 -0.66 -3.13
CA THR A 52 11.37 -1.95 -3.73
C THR A 52 12.48 -2.49 -4.62
N PHE A 53 13.14 -1.62 -5.40
CA PHE A 53 14.30 -1.99 -6.22
C PHE A 53 15.53 -2.35 -5.37
N LYS A 54 15.79 -1.59 -4.30
CA LYS A 54 16.96 -1.79 -3.43
C LYS A 54 16.87 -3.08 -2.62
N SER A 55 15.68 -3.46 -2.16
CA SER A 55 15.51 -4.63 -1.30
C SER A 55 14.12 -5.25 -1.41
N HIS A 56 14.10 -6.58 -1.49
CA HIS A 56 12.89 -7.40 -1.32
C HIS A 56 12.29 -7.32 0.09
N LYS A 57 12.97 -6.67 1.04
CA LYS A 57 12.48 -6.48 2.43
C LYS A 57 11.50 -5.31 2.57
N THR A 58 11.15 -4.62 1.48
CA THR A 58 10.14 -3.57 1.51
C THR A 58 8.81 -4.15 1.99
N PRO A 59 8.22 -3.64 3.09
CA PRO A 59 6.99 -4.20 3.62
C PRO A 59 5.85 -4.10 2.59
N VAL A 60 5.09 -5.20 2.43
CA VAL A 60 3.92 -5.25 1.55
C VAL A 60 2.96 -4.10 1.81
N ALA A 61 2.76 -3.70 3.07
CA ALA A 61 1.92 -2.55 3.43
C ALA A 61 2.37 -1.25 2.74
N VAL A 62 3.68 -1.01 2.65
CA VAL A 62 4.24 0.18 2.00
C VAL A 62 4.03 0.12 0.49
N ILE A 63 4.27 -1.04 -0.12
CA ILE A 63 4.05 -1.26 -1.56
C ILE A 63 2.57 -1.11 -1.91
N SER A 64 1.67 -1.76 -1.18
CA SER A 64 0.23 -1.65 -1.41
C SER A 64 -0.28 -0.23 -1.21
N THR A 65 0.28 0.52 -0.25
CA THR A 65 -0.04 1.95 -0.08
C THR A 65 0.34 2.74 -1.33
N ALA A 66 1.54 2.51 -1.89
CA ALA A 66 1.97 3.16 -3.12
C ALA A 66 1.08 2.77 -4.32
N ASP A 67 0.81 1.48 -4.54
CA ASP A 67 -0.03 0.99 -5.66
C ASP A 67 -1.46 1.58 -5.62
N LEU A 68 -2.09 1.62 -4.43
CA LEU A 68 -3.42 2.20 -4.24
C LEU A 68 -3.41 3.72 -4.43
N THR A 69 -2.41 4.40 -3.88
CA THR A 69 -2.27 5.86 -4.00
C THR A 69 -2.01 6.29 -5.45
N ASP A 70 -1.19 5.53 -6.17
CA ASP A 70 -0.91 5.78 -7.59
C ASP A 70 -2.20 5.71 -8.42
N SER A 71 -3.03 4.69 -8.18
CA SER A 71 -4.34 4.55 -8.82
C SER A 71 -5.25 5.75 -8.53
N ILE A 72 -5.23 6.29 -7.31
CA ILE A 72 -5.99 7.48 -6.91
C ILE A 72 -5.48 8.74 -7.64
N ILE A 73 -4.17 8.96 -7.71
CA ILE A 73 -3.58 10.10 -8.44
C ILE A 73 -3.98 10.05 -9.92
N HIS A 74 -3.92 8.87 -10.53
CA HIS A 74 -4.32 8.67 -11.92
C HIS A 74 -5.82 8.94 -12.14
N TYR A 75 -6.67 8.55 -11.19
CA TYR A 75 -8.08 8.92 -11.20
C TYR A 75 -8.32 10.42 -11.08
N GLU A 76 -7.68 11.10 -10.14
CA GLU A 76 -7.81 12.55 -9.96
C GLU A 76 -7.32 13.31 -11.20
N LYS A 77 -6.23 12.85 -11.82
CA LYS A 77 -5.72 13.38 -13.08
C LYS A 77 -6.72 13.19 -14.23
N MET A 78 -7.32 12.00 -14.34
CA MET A 78 -8.38 11.73 -15.32
C MET A 78 -9.57 12.68 -15.15
N VAL A 79 -10.03 12.88 -13.92
CA VAL A 79 -11.16 13.76 -13.59
C VAL A 79 -10.83 15.23 -13.89
N SER A 80 -9.66 15.72 -13.45
CA SER A 80 -9.23 17.11 -13.66
C SER A 80 -8.97 17.46 -15.13
N THR A 81 -8.50 16.51 -15.93
CA THR A 81 -8.29 16.69 -17.38
C THR A 81 -9.53 16.42 -18.22
N ASN A 82 -10.63 15.95 -17.59
CA ASN A 82 -11.87 15.52 -18.25
C ASN A 82 -11.61 14.57 -19.43
N ASN A 83 -10.72 13.58 -19.22
CA ASN A 83 -10.30 12.64 -20.26
C ASN A 83 -11.01 11.26 -20.09
N PRO A 84 -12.13 11.00 -20.78
CA PRO A 84 -12.89 9.76 -20.63
C PRO A 84 -12.14 8.53 -21.17
N ASP A 85 -11.20 8.69 -22.10
CA ASP A 85 -10.48 7.57 -22.72
C ASP A 85 -9.59 6.82 -21.71
N SER A 86 -9.20 7.51 -20.64
CA SER A 86 -8.40 6.92 -19.55
C SER A 86 -9.23 6.13 -18.53
N TYR A 87 -10.56 6.16 -18.61
CA TYR A 87 -11.45 5.54 -17.62
C TYR A 87 -11.18 4.04 -17.45
N ARG A 88 -11.07 3.30 -18.56
CA ARG A 88 -10.80 1.86 -18.52
C ARG A 88 -9.41 1.55 -17.97
N ALA A 89 -8.42 2.37 -18.31
CA ALA A 89 -7.06 2.22 -17.78
C ALA A 89 -7.04 2.42 -16.26
N VAL A 90 -7.66 3.48 -15.75
CA VAL A 90 -7.78 3.75 -14.31
C VAL A 90 -8.53 2.62 -13.60
N GLN A 91 -9.61 2.11 -14.20
CA GLN A 91 -10.34 0.95 -13.67
C GLN A 91 -9.44 -0.28 -13.50
N PHE A 92 -8.61 -0.58 -14.49
CA PHE A 92 -7.65 -1.69 -14.42
C PHE A 92 -6.51 -1.42 -13.42
N MET A 93 -6.05 -0.18 -13.29
CA MET A 93 -5.04 0.19 -12.29
C MET A 93 -5.54 -0.10 -10.88
N PHE A 94 -6.75 0.38 -10.54
CA PHE A 94 -7.38 0.06 -9.26
C PHE A 94 -7.56 -1.44 -9.07
N ALA A 95 -8.12 -2.13 -10.07
CA ALA A 95 -8.34 -3.56 -10.00
C ALA A 95 -7.03 -4.32 -9.72
N PHE A 96 -5.96 -4.01 -10.46
CA PHE A 96 -4.65 -4.63 -10.28
C PHE A 96 -4.00 -4.31 -8.94
N ALA A 97 -4.03 -3.04 -8.52
CA ALA A 97 -3.53 -2.61 -7.22
C ALA A 97 -4.27 -3.34 -6.09
N PHE A 98 -5.59 -3.47 -6.21
CA PHE A 98 -6.43 -4.13 -5.22
C PHE A 98 -6.21 -5.65 -5.18
N LEU A 99 -6.08 -6.30 -6.34
CA LEU A 99 -5.71 -7.71 -6.43
C LEU A 99 -4.37 -7.98 -5.74
N ARG A 100 -3.34 -7.17 -6.04
CA ARG A 100 -2.03 -7.28 -5.40
C ARG A 100 -2.12 -7.07 -3.90
N PHE A 101 -2.84 -6.05 -3.46
CA PHE A 101 -3.07 -5.77 -2.05
C PHE A 101 -3.69 -6.97 -1.34
N VAL A 102 -4.86 -7.46 -1.77
CA VAL A 102 -5.55 -8.56 -1.08
C VAL A 102 -4.72 -9.83 -1.10
N ASN A 103 -4.22 -10.24 -2.27
CA ASN A 103 -3.42 -11.47 -2.39
C ASN A 103 -2.15 -11.39 -1.52
N SER A 104 -1.45 -10.25 -1.49
CA SER A 104 -0.20 -10.14 -0.73
C SER A 104 -0.38 -10.19 0.80
N PHE A 105 -1.58 -9.93 1.31
CA PHE A 105 -1.89 -10.05 2.73
C PHE A 105 -2.52 -11.40 3.07
N VAL A 106 -3.41 -11.92 2.23
CA VAL A 106 -4.04 -13.23 2.43
C VAL A 106 -3.04 -14.36 2.19
N ASP A 107 -2.31 -14.37 1.07
CA ASP A 107 -1.38 -15.45 0.72
C ASP A 107 -0.15 -15.48 1.62
N ARG A 108 0.28 -14.32 2.15
CA ARG A 108 1.44 -14.26 3.05
C ARG A 108 1.16 -14.93 4.39
N ASP A 109 -0.10 -15.01 4.82
CA ASP A 109 -0.48 -15.78 5.99
C ASP A 109 -0.84 -17.23 5.65
N VAL A 110 -1.26 -17.55 4.42
CA VAL A 110 -1.26 -18.95 3.92
C VAL A 110 0.15 -19.52 3.98
N ALA A 111 1.16 -18.79 3.48
CA ALA A 111 2.55 -19.22 3.52
C ALA A 111 3.07 -19.38 4.96
N LYS A 112 2.76 -18.44 5.87
CA LYS A 112 3.13 -18.58 7.28
C LYS A 112 2.39 -19.72 7.97
N ALA A 113 1.10 -19.88 7.72
CA ALA A 113 0.28 -20.96 8.29
C ALA A 113 0.73 -22.33 7.76
N ALA A 114 1.07 -22.44 6.48
CA ALA A 114 1.65 -23.64 5.88
C ALA A 114 3.03 -23.95 6.48
N THR A 115 3.90 -22.94 6.65
CA THR A 115 5.18 -23.17 7.35
C THR A 115 5.00 -23.56 8.81
N ALA A 116 4.01 -23.01 9.51
CA ALA A 116 3.70 -23.37 10.90
C ALA A 116 3.09 -24.79 10.99
N ALA A 117 2.27 -25.18 10.02
CA ALA A 117 1.72 -26.52 9.88
C ALA A 117 2.83 -27.55 9.58
N LEU A 118 3.77 -27.23 8.69
CA LEU A 118 4.94 -28.09 8.40
C LEU A 118 5.87 -28.28 9.61
N ILE A 119 5.91 -27.31 10.53
CA ILE A 119 6.66 -27.44 11.80
C ILE A 119 5.89 -28.33 12.81
N THR A 120 4.59 -28.55 12.60
CA THR A 120 3.71 -29.29 13.51
C THR A 120 3.19 -30.62 12.98
N SER A 121 3.42 -30.94 11.70
CA SER A 121 3.03 -32.21 11.08
C SER A 121 4.21 -33.17 10.92
N GLU A 122 4.66 -33.72 12.05
CA GLU A 122 5.14 -35.10 12.11
C GLU A 122 3.95 -35.89 12.66
N ASP A 123 3.09 -36.45 11.79
CA ASP A 123 2.28 -37.67 11.97
C ASP A 123 1.03 -37.71 11.07
N ASP A 124 1.04 -38.74 10.22
CA ASP A 124 0.00 -39.59 9.59
C ASP A 124 -1.32 -39.10 8.95
N ASP A 125 -1.50 -39.74 7.78
CA ASP A 125 -2.69 -40.35 7.17
C ASP A 125 -3.62 -39.59 6.21
N ASP A 126 -3.75 -40.24 5.05
CA ASP A 126 -4.54 -39.90 3.86
C ASP A 126 -6.06 -39.99 4.13
N ASP A 127 -6.82 -38.98 3.68
CA ASP A 127 -8.18 -39.23 3.20
C ASP A 127 -8.57 -38.23 2.09
N GLU A 128 -9.02 -38.80 0.97
CA GLU A 128 -9.36 -38.13 -0.27
C GLU A 128 -10.88 -37.96 -0.34
N THR A 129 -11.41 -36.74 -0.17
CA THR A 129 -12.73 -36.41 -0.73
C THR A 129 -12.97 -34.92 -0.99
N SER A 130 -13.41 -34.65 -2.23
CA SER A 130 -14.15 -33.48 -2.71
C SER A 130 -13.38 -32.18 -3.00
N VAL A 131 -13.02 -32.00 -4.28
CA VAL A 131 -12.56 -30.72 -4.86
C VAL A 131 -13.75 -29.76 -4.98
N LYS A 132 -14.08 -29.09 -3.88
CA LYS A 132 -14.70 -27.75 -3.92
C LYS A 132 -13.57 -26.73 -4.09
N ILE A 133 -13.85 -25.54 -4.61
CA ILE A 133 -12.87 -24.45 -4.76
C ILE A 133 -12.42 -24.01 -3.35
N ALA A 134 -11.50 -24.78 -2.75
CA ALA A 134 -11.07 -24.63 -1.37
C ALA A 134 -10.39 -23.28 -1.13
N GLY A 135 -9.83 -22.69 -2.19
CA GLY A 135 -9.18 -21.38 -2.15
C GLY A 135 -10.11 -20.21 -1.79
N GLU A 136 -11.39 -20.25 -2.14
CA GLU A 136 -12.30 -19.12 -1.87
C GLU A 136 -12.77 -19.10 -0.41
N SER A 137 -13.20 -20.24 0.13
CA SER A 137 -13.55 -20.37 1.56
C SER A 137 -12.32 -20.16 2.46
N SER A 138 -11.15 -20.62 2.00
CA SER A 138 -9.87 -20.36 2.65
C SER A 138 -9.54 -18.86 2.68
N MET A 139 -9.73 -18.12 1.59
CA MET A 139 -9.44 -16.68 1.53
C MET A 139 -10.25 -15.84 2.53
N TYR A 140 -11.55 -16.13 2.72
CA TYR A 140 -12.36 -15.47 3.76
C TYR A 140 -11.87 -15.79 5.17
N ALA A 141 -11.51 -17.05 5.44
CA ALA A 141 -10.98 -17.46 6.74
C ALA A 141 -9.64 -16.75 7.05
N HIS A 142 -8.77 -16.62 6.06
CA HIS A 142 -7.50 -15.89 6.19
C HIS A 142 -7.71 -14.40 6.39
N ALA A 143 -8.63 -13.78 5.64
CA ALA A 143 -8.98 -12.38 5.82
C ALA A 143 -9.50 -12.11 7.25
N ALA A 144 -10.35 -12.98 7.79
CA ALA A 144 -10.82 -12.88 9.15
C ALA A 144 -9.68 -12.93 10.18
N ALA A 145 -8.68 -13.82 9.98
CA ALA A 145 -7.53 -13.95 10.87
C ALA A 145 -6.68 -12.66 10.96
N ILE A 146 -6.62 -11.87 9.88
CA ILE A 146 -5.91 -10.57 9.86
C ILE A 146 -6.82 -9.36 10.09
N SER A 147 -8.09 -9.58 10.45
CA SER A 147 -9.09 -8.52 10.56
C SER A 147 -9.20 -7.68 9.28
N MET A 148 -9.05 -8.32 8.12
CA MET A 148 -9.31 -7.71 6.82
C MET A 148 -10.82 -7.75 6.53
N PRO A 149 -11.45 -6.63 6.12
CA PRO A 149 -12.86 -6.61 5.78
C PRO A 149 -13.25 -7.61 4.67
N ASN A 150 -14.31 -8.38 4.87
CA ASN A 150 -14.82 -9.36 3.88
C ASN A 150 -15.10 -8.72 2.51
N ARG A 151 -15.55 -7.45 2.49
CA ARG A 151 -15.76 -6.69 1.24
C ARG A 151 -14.52 -6.62 0.34
N PHE A 152 -13.31 -6.69 0.90
CA PHE A 152 -12.07 -6.71 0.11
C PHE A 152 -11.89 -8.07 -0.58
N VAL A 153 -12.26 -9.15 0.11
CA VAL A 153 -12.29 -10.49 -0.45
C VAL A 153 -13.36 -10.60 -1.54
N ASP A 154 -14.55 -10.05 -1.29
CA ASP A 154 -15.65 -9.99 -2.26
C ASP A 154 -15.22 -9.25 -3.54
N LEU A 155 -14.58 -8.08 -3.38
CA LEU A 155 -14.10 -7.27 -4.50
C LEU A 155 -13.00 -7.99 -5.29
N ARG A 156 -12.06 -8.66 -4.61
CA ARG A 156 -11.03 -9.50 -5.24
C ARG A 156 -11.68 -10.61 -6.07
N HIS A 157 -12.70 -11.29 -5.54
CA HIS A 157 -13.42 -12.35 -6.23
C HIS A 157 -14.12 -11.82 -7.49
N GLN A 158 -14.86 -10.71 -7.38
CA GLN A 158 -15.52 -10.06 -8.54
C GLN A 158 -14.52 -9.73 -9.66
N VAL A 159 -13.42 -9.04 -9.31
CA VAL A 159 -12.40 -8.63 -10.29
C VAL A 159 -11.75 -9.84 -10.95
N SER A 160 -11.48 -10.91 -10.19
CA SER A 160 -10.86 -12.14 -10.71
C SER A 160 -11.77 -12.88 -11.70
N HIS A 161 -13.09 -12.79 -11.51
CA HIS A 161 -14.10 -13.30 -12.45
C HIS A 161 -14.40 -12.34 -13.61
N GLY A 162 -13.57 -11.31 -13.80
CA GLY A 162 -13.70 -10.33 -14.88
C GLY A 162 -14.81 -9.29 -14.67
N GLN A 163 -15.45 -9.28 -13.51
CA GLN A 163 -16.46 -8.30 -13.15
C GLN A 163 -15.78 -7.07 -12.55
N LEU A 164 -15.51 -6.07 -13.39
CA LEU A 164 -14.87 -4.81 -12.97
C LEU A 164 -15.93 -3.81 -12.49
N PRO A 165 -15.95 -3.43 -11.20
CA PRO A 165 -16.87 -2.41 -10.70
C PRO A 165 -16.57 -1.03 -11.26
N ASP A 166 -17.51 -0.11 -11.11
CA ASP A 166 -17.31 1.31 -11.46
C ASP A 166 -16.09 1.89 -10.72
N VAL A 167 -15.40 2.82 -11.38
CA VAL A 167 -14.18 3.45 -10.85
C VAL A 167 -14.45 4.15 -9.51
N LYS A 168 -15.65 4.67 -9.25
CA LYS A 168 -15.96 5.26 -7.93
C LYS A 168 -15.97 4.20 -6.83
N ALA A 169 -16.59 3.04 -7.07
CA ALA A 169 -16.60 1.93 -6.11
C ALA A 169 -15.18 1.43 -5.83
N LEU A 170 -14.34 1.34 -6.87
CA LEU A 170 -12.93 0.96 -6.75
C LEU A 170 -12.11 2.00 -5.96
N ARG A 171 -12.34 3.29 -6.21
CA ARG A 171 -11.71 4.39 -5.46
C ARG A 171 -12.11 4.36 -3.99
N ASP A 172 -13.39 4.15 -3.70
CA ASP A 172 -13.88 4.10 -2.33
C ASP A 172 -13.28 2.88 -1.59
N ALA A 173 -13.22 1.72 -2.25
CA ALA A 173 -12.50 0.55 -1.73
C ALA A 173 -11.00 0.79 -1.53
N ALA A 174 -10.34 1.57 -2.41
CA ALA A 174 -8.94 1.93 -2.25
C ALA A 174 -8.72 2.85 -1.03
N ASN A 175 -9.56 3.85 -0.82
CA ASN A 175 -9.51 4.72 0.37
C ASN A 175 -9.73 3.94 1.67
N GLU A 176 -10.67 3.00 1.64
CA GLU A 176 -10.89 2.07 2.74
C GLU A 176 -9.68 1.16 2.98
N GLY A 177 -9.05 0.68 1.92
CA GLY A 177 -7.81 -0.10 1.97
C GLY A 177 -6.65 0.69 2.60
N LEU A 178 -6.49 1.96 2.21
CA LEU A 178 -5.52 2.88 2.82
C LEU A 178 -5.79 3.10 4.32
N THR A 179 -7.05 3.27 4.69
CA THR A 179 -7.45 3.40 6.11
C THR A 179 -7.11 2.13 6.90
N TRP A 180 -7.36 0.96 6.31
CA TRP A 180 -7.00 -0.32 6.92
C TRP A 180 -5.48 -0.48 7.06
N LEU A 181 -4.70 -0.13 6.02
CA LEU A 181 -3.24 -0.15 6.04
C LEU A 181 -2.67 0.79 7.11
N TRP A 182 -3.30 1.95 7.31
CA TRP A 182 -2.94 2.88 8.35
C TRP A 182 -3.00 2.24 9.74
N GLU A 183 -4.17 1.72 10.12
CA GLU A 183 -4.38 1.10 11.43
C GLU A 183 -3.58 -0.19 11.61
N ARG A 184 -3.46 -1.00 10.56
CA ARG A 184 -2.81 -2.30 10.62
C ARG A 184 -1.28 -2.22 10.68
N TRP A 185 -0.68 -1.23 10.01
CA TRP A 185 0.78 -1.18 9.84
C TRP A 185 1.36 0.21 10.12
N TRP A 186 0.94 1.26 9.40
CA TRP A 186 1.64 2.55 9.48
C TRP A 186 1.68 3.16 10.88
N LYS A 187 0.55 3.12 11.59
CA LYS A 187 0.41 3.68 12.95
C LYS A 187 1.40 3.11 13.96
N GLY A 188 1.71 1.81 13.84
CA GLY A 188 2.62 1.12 14.76
C GLY A 188 4.07 1.05 14.27
N ASN A 189 4.28 1.06 12.95
CA ASN A 189 5.59 0.77 12.35
C ASN A 189 6.39 2.00 11.94
N ALA A 190 5.74 3.13 11.65
CA ALA A 190 6.40 4.34 11.18
C ALA A 190 6.35 5.45 12.25
N THR A 191 6.83 5.19 13.47
CA THR A 191 6.69 6.12 14.62
C THR A 191 7.79 7.19 14.73
N GLY A 192 8.75 7.20 13.82
CA GLY A 192 9.86 8.15 13.81
C GLY A 192 9.43 9.62 13.62
N ASP A 193 10.35 10.54 13.91
CA ASP A 193 10.19 11.97 13.63
C ASP A 193 10.61 12.29 12.18
N PRO A 194 9.72 12.79 11.31
CA PRO A 194 10.03 13.11 9.92
C PRO A 194 10.92 14.35 9.76
N THR A 195 11.08 15.19 10.79
CA THR A 195 11.68 16.53 10.68
C THR A 195 13.07 16.52 10.04
N THR A 196 13.93 15.59 10.46
CA THR A 196 15.30 15.49 9.94
C THR A 196 15.32 15.09 8.46
N ALA A 197 14.48 14.12 8.08
CA ALA A 197 14.38 13.66 6.70
C ALA A 197 13.76 14.73 5.78
N LEU A 198 12.74 15.45 6.26
CA LEU A 198 12.11 16.56 5.54
C LEU A 198 13.11 17.70 5.26
N ARG A 199 13.92 18.08 6.25
CA ARG A 199 14.97 19.09 6.08
C ARG A 199 15.99 18.67 5.03
N TYR A 200 16.46 17.41 5.11
CA TYR A 200 17.39 16.87 4.13
C TYR A 200 16.79 16.86 2.73
N PHE A 201 15.54 16.39 2.59
CA PHE A 201 14.84 16.39 1.32
C PHE A 201 14.72 17.80 0.73
N LYS A 202 14.23 18.79 1.49
CA LYS A 202 14.10 20.18 1.05
C LYS A 202 15.43 20.74 0.54
N ALA A 203 16.51 20.56 1.32
CA ALA A 203 17.86 21.01 0.92
C ALA A 203 18.33 20.35 -0.38
N THR A 204 18.10 19.04 -0.56
CA THR A 204 18.47 18.35 -1.81
C THR A 204 17.62 18.78 -3.01
N SER A 205 16.34 19.06 -2.80
CA SER A 205 15.43 19.52 -3.85
C SER A 205 15.79 20.93 -4.32
N GLU A 206 16.15 21.83 -3.40
CA GLU A 206 16.64 23.18 -3.73
C GLU A 206 17.94 23.13 -4.54
N LEU A 207 18.88 22.26 -4.15
CA LEU A 207 20.13 22.09 -4.89
C LEU A 207 19.89 21.57 -6.32
N ARG A 208 18.98 20.61 -6.49
CA ARG A 208 18.58 20.11 -7.83
C ARG A 208 17.96 21.21 -8.68
N ALA A 209 17.05 22.01 -8.09
CA ALA A 209 16.41 23.12 -8.75
C ALA A 209 17.41 24.22 -9.18
N GLN A 210 18.44 24.48 -8.38
CA GLN A 210 19.53 25.41 -8.74
C GLN A 210 20.39 24.87 -9.89
N THR A 211 20.68 23.57 -9.89
CA THR A 211 21.51 22.94 -10.94
C THR A 211 20.79 22.83 -12.29
N GLN A 212 19.45 22.83 -12.31
CA GLN A 212 18.63 22.70 -13.52
C GLN A 212 18.19 24.04 -14.14
N ARG A 213 18.55 25.19 -13.57
CA ARG A 213 18.30 26.49 -14.21
C ARG A 213 19.34 26.72 -15.32
N PRO A 214 18.94 26.87 -16.59
CA PRO A 214 19.88 27.27 -17.64
C PRO A 214 20.41 28.68 -17.35
N ALA A 215 21.68 28.92 -17.71
CA ALA A 215 22.36 30.21 -17.60
C ALA A 215 21.75 31.28 -18.53
#